data_AF-A0A2V6X7L5-F1
#
_entry.id   AF-A0A2V6X7L5-F1
#
_cell.length_a   1.000
_cell.length_b   1.000
_cell.length_c   1.000
_cell.angle_alpha   90.00
_cell.angle_beta   90.00
_cell.angle_gamma   90.00
#
_symmetry.space_group_name_H-M   'P 1'
#
loop_
_entity.id
_entity.type
_entity.pdbx_description
1 polymer ?
#
loop_
_entity_poly.entity_id
_entity_poly.type
_entity_poly.pdbx_seq_one_letter_code
_entity_poly.pdbx_strand_id
1 'polypeptide(L)'
;MTREALRLQEAQDRTAHWRRWGPYLAERQWGTVREDYSPYGTAWEFFPHDHARSRAYRWGEDGIAGITDNHGRLCLALALWNGRDPILKERLFGLTGSEGNHGEDVKEYYFYLDSTPTHSYMKYLYKYPQAEFPYGTLVAENRRRDRHAPEFELIDTGAFDEDRYFDVVVEYAKAAPDDILVRVTATNRGPEAAELQLLPTLWYRNTWTWDGSDRPTLSAGGDTGAHAVIAGAHASLGARWLYCEGAPELLFAENDTNGQRLFGLANARPYVKDSINDYVVAGRTDAVNPEQSG
;
A
#
# COMPACT_ATOMS: atom_id res chain seq x y z
N MET A 1 14.50 33.10 8.36
CA MET A 1 14.65 31.69 7.95
C MET A 1 13.28 31.02 8.10
N THR A 2 12.77 30.33 7.08
CA THR A 2 11.48 29.61 7.21
C THR A 2 11.63 28.41 8.15
N ARG A 3 10.52 27.84 8.64
CA ARG A 3 10.57 26.59 9.43
C ARG A 3 11.26 25.47 8.67
N GLU A 4 11.01 25.36 7.37
CA GLU A 4 11.65 24.35 6.54
C GLU A 4 13.17 24.55 6.41
N ALA A 5 13.63 25.79 6.28
CA ALA A 5 15.06 26.08 6.24
C ALA A 5 15.78 25.72 7.56
N LEU A 6 15.10 25.85 8.71
CA LEU A 6 15.64 25.35 9.99
C LEU A 6 15.74 23.82 10.00
N ARG A 7 14.69 23.11 9.57
CA ARG A 7 14.70 21.64 9.50
C ARG A 7 15.78 21.11 8.55
N LEU A 8 16.00 21.79 7.44
CA LEU A 8 17.07 21.47 6.49
C LEU A 8 18.45 21.63 7.12
N GLN A 9 18.66 22.70 7.88
CA GLN A 9 19.90 22.92 8.63
C GLN A 9 20.10 21.82 9.68
N GLU A 10 19.08 21.51 10.47
CA GLU A 10 19.13 20.42 11.48
C GLU A 10 19.43 19.04 10.84
N ALA A 11 18.87 18.78 9.66
CA ALA A 11 19.15 17.55 8.91
C ALA A 11 20.59 17.51 8.38
N GLN A 12 21.13 18.64 7.93
CA GLN A 12 22.51 18.78 7.46
C GLN A 12 23.51 18.62 8.62
N ASP A 13 23.23 19.26 9.75
CA ASP A 13 24.04 19.22 10.97
C ASP A 13 23.85 17.91 11.76
N ARG A 14 22.90 17.07 11.34
CA ARG A 14 22.53 15.79 11.96
C ARG A 14 22.07 15.92 13.41
N THR A 15 21.47 17.05 13.77
CA THR A 15 20.85 17.27 15.08
C THR A 15 19.42 16.72 15.14
N ALA A 16 18.76 16.58 13.98
CA ALA A 16 17.46 15.94 13.85
C ALA A 16 17.35 15.17 12.52
N HIS A 17 16.74 13.98 12.55
CA HIS A 17 16.62 13.10 11.38
C HIS A 17 15.31 13.31 10.62
N TRP A 18 15.02 14.53 10.16
CA TRP A 18 13.74 14.85 9.51
C TRP A 18 13.44 13.97 8.28
N ARG A 19 14.46 13.57 7.53
CA ARG A 19 14.35 12.68 6.35
C ARG A 19 14.33 11.19 6.71
N ARG A 20 14.18 10.83 8.00
CA ARG A 20 14.06 9.42 8.38
C ARG A 20 12.81 8.81 7.76
N TRP A 21 11.68 9.51 7.81
CA TRP A 21 10.42 9.04 7.26
C TRP A 21 10.06 9.84 6.01
N GLY A 22 9.61 9.16 4.96
CA GLY A 22 9.25 9.82 3.71
C GLY A 22 8.56 8.88 2.75
N PRO A 23 8.23 9.37 1.54
CA PRO A 23 7.54 8.61 0.51
C PRO A 23 8.57 7.75 -0.23
N TYR A 24 9.24 6.86 0.51
CA TYR A 24 10.26 5.94 -0.02
C TYR A 24 9.67 4.58 -0.39
N LEU A 25 8.37 4.41 -0.19
CA LEU A 25 7.60 3.26 -0.62
C LEU A 25 7.20 3.45 -2.09
N ALA A 26 7.35 2.43 -2.91
CA ALA A 26 6.81 2.47 -4.26
C ALA A 26 5.29 2.29 -4.22
N GLU A 27 4.56 2.78 -5.20
CA GLU A 27 3.14 2.46 -5.34
C GLU A 27 2.91 1.10 -6.04
N ARG A 28 4.00 0.52 -6.58
CA ARG A 28 4.04 -0.73 -7.33
C ARG A 28 5.40 -1.42 -7.19
N GLN A 29 5.44 -2.65 -6.70
CA GLN A 29 6.67 -3.45 -6.54
C GLN A 29 6.65 -4.78 -7.33
N TRP A 30 5.47 -5.26 -7.74
CA TRP A 30 5.33 -6.43 -8.60
C TRP A 30 5.90 -6.20 -10.01
N GLY A 31 6.29 -7.27 -10.69
CA GLY A 31 6.81 -7.21 -12.07
C GLY A 31 8.17 -6.52 -12.21
N THR A 32 8.97 -6.41 -11.14
CA THR A 32 10.28 -5.73 -11.20
C THR A 32 11.43 -6.71 -11.41
N VAL A 33 12.48 -6.27 -12.13
CA VAL A 33 13.69 -7.08 -12.40
C VAL A 33 14.37 -7.56 -11.11
N ARG A 34 14.25 -6.83 -9.99
CA ARG A 34 14.84 -7.24 -8.71
C ARG A 34 14.11 -8.44 -8.10
N GLU A 35 12.80 -8.54 -8.35
CA GLU A 35 11.96 -9.63 -7.84
C GLU A 35 11.91 -10.83 -8.80
N ASP A 36 12.63 -10.77 -9.91
CA ASP A 36 12.67 -11.82 -10.92
C ASP A 36 13.69 -12.90 -10.59
N TYR A 37 13.19 -14.12 -10.39
CA TYR A 37 13.99 -15.33 -10.22
C TYR A 37 13.65 -16.38 -11.28
N SER A 38 13.01 -15.96 -12.39
CA SER A 38 12.75 -16.81 -13.53
C SER A 38 14.05 -17.19 -14.25
N PRO A 39 14.10 -18.35 -14.92
CA PRO A 39 15.27 -18.77 -15.68
C PRO A 39 15.55 -17.90 -16.92
N TYR A 40 14.59 -17.07 -17.37
CA TYR A 40 14.66 -16.36 -18.64
C TYR A 40 14.59 -14.83 -18.52
N GLY A 41 14.54 -14.27 -17.31
CA GLY A 41 14.46 -12.81 -17.12
C GLY A 41 13.06 -12.24 -17.43
N THR A 42 12.01 -13.01 -17.17
CA THR A 42 10.61 -12.67 -17.42
C THR A 42 9.95 -12.15 -16.13
N ALA A 43 10.37 -10.97 -15.66
CA ALA A 43 9.97 -10.42 -14.36
C ALA A 43 8.46 -10.29 -14.18
N TRP A 44 7.79 -9.89 -15.25
CA TRP A 44 6.37 -9.60 -15.32
C TRP A 44 5.51 -10.86 -15.19
N GLU A 45 5.94 -11.94 -15.84
CA GLU A 45 5.29 -13.25 -15.78
C GLU A 45 5.61 -13.98 -14.48
N PHE A 46 6.80 -13.74 -13.91
CA PHE A 46 7.26 -14.40 -12.69
C PHE A 46 6.58 -13.87 -11.42
N PHE A 47 6.36 -12.56 -11.37
CA PHE A 47 5.67 -11.91 -10.24
C PHE A 47 4.62 -10.93 -10.76
N PRO A 48 3.49 -11.45 -11.29
CA PRO A 48 2.41 -10.63 -11.81
C PRO A 48 1.64 -9.92 -10.69
N HIS A 49 0.83 -8.94 -11.08
CA HIS A 49 -0.06 -8.21 -10.17
C HIS A 49 -0.92 -9.12 -9.28
N ASP A 50 -1.46 -10.23 -9.79
CA ASP A 50 -2.31 -11.13 -8.98
C ASP A 50 -1.57 -11.71 -7.76
N HIS A 51 -0.26 -11.97 -7.90
CA HIS A 51 0.56 -12.50 -6.82
C HIS A 51 0.92 -11.45 -5.77
N ALA A 52 0.87 -10.15 -6.10
CA ALA A 52 1.34 -9.03 -5.28
C ALA A 52 0.72 -9.01 -3.88
N ARG A 53 -0.57 -9.32 -3.77
CA ARG A 53 -1.28 -9.35 -2.47
C ARG A 53 -0.90 -10.54 -1.60
N SER A 54 -0.43 -11.62 -2.23
CA SER A 54 -0.24 -12.92 -1.59
C SER A 54 1.24 -13.26 -1.37
N ARG A 55 2.17 -12.49 -1.93
CA ARG A 55 3.60 -12.77 -1.91
C ARG A 55 4.35 -11.66 -1.18
N ALA A 56 5.16 -12.04 -0.20
CA ALA A 56 6.07 -11.12 0.46
C ALA A 56 7.18 -10.70 -0.51
N TYR A 57 7.47 -9.41 -0.57
CA TYR A 57 8.54 -8.86 -1.39
C TYR A 57 9.90 -9.08 -0.73
N ARG A 58 10.95 -9.17 -1.55
CA ARG A 58 12.31 -9.37 -1.06
C ARG A 58 13.12 -8.07 -1.03
N TRP A 59 12.97 -7.22 -2.04
CA TRP A 59 13.86 -6.06 -2.24
C TRP A 59 13.21 -4.72 -1.99
N GLY A 60 11.91 -4.70 -1.75
CA GLY A 60 11.13 -3.49 -1.52
C GLY A 60 9.80 -3.82 -0.87
N GLU A 61 8.91 -2.85 -0.87
CA GLU A 61 7.50 -2.97 -0.49
C GLU A 61 6.72 -1.96 -1.35
N ASP A 62 5.42 -2.16 -1.49
CA ASP A 62 4.53 -1.20 -2.14
C ASP A 62 3.33 -0.79 -1.29
N GLY A 63 2.75 0.37 -1.62
CA GLY A 63 1.53 0.85 -0.98
C GLY A 63 1.08 2.21 -1.50
N ILE A 64 -0.22 2.39 -1.71
CA ILE A 64 -0.79 3.67 -2.15
C ILE A 64 -0.59 4.73 -1.08
N ALA A 65 -0.05 5.89 -1.50
CA ALA A 65 0.24 7.03 -0.63
C ALA A 65 1.12 6.68 0.58
N GLY A 66 1.97 5.67 0.46
CA GLY A 66 2.69 5.11 1.58
C GLY A 66 3.95 5.87 2.01
N ILE A 67 4.30 5.73 3.27
CA ILE A 67 5.58 6.18 3.84
C ILE A 67 6.32 5.01 4.46
N THR A 68 7.64 5.13 4.52
CA THR A 68 8.50 4.22 5.29
C THR A 68 9.66 4.98 5.89
N ASP A 69 10.31 4.39 6.88
CA ASP A 69 11.64 4.86 7.27
C ASP A 69 12.63 4.65 6.12
N ASN A 70 13.73 5.41 6.11
CA ASN A 70 14.72 5.48 5.06
C ASN A 70 15.50 4.18 4.81
N HIS A 71 15.27 3.13 5.61
CA HIS A 71 15.81 1.79 5.38
C HIS A 71 14.74 0.78 4.89
N GLY A 72 13.49 1.21 4.75
CA GLY A 72 12.39 0.35 4.27
C GLY A 72 11.96 -0.71 5.29
N ARG A 73 11.99 -0.42 6.60
CA ARG A 73 11.71 -1.40 7.65
C ARG A 73 10.24 -1.39 8.06
N LEU A 74 9.70 -0.23 8.44
CA LEU A 74 8.30 -0.06 8.85
C LEU A 74 7.57 0.79 7.83
N CYS A 75 6.53 0.22 7.24
CA CYS A 75 5.74 0.83 6.18
C CYS A 75 4.34 1.13 6.69
N LEU A 76 3.80 2.28 6.29
CA LEU A 76 2.40 2.66 6.47
C LEU A 76 1.86 3.10 5.12
N ALA A 77 0.74 2.54 4.68
CA ALA A 77 0.08 2.94 3.44
C ALA A 77 -1.43 2.77 3.54
N LEU A 78 -2.14 3.28 2.53
CA LEU A 78 -3.59 3.19 2.46
C LEU A 78 -4.01 1.98 1.61
N ALA A 79 -4.90 1.16 2.18
CA ALA A 79 -5.72 0.22 1.43
C ALA A 79 -7.19 0.66 1.45
N LEU A 80 -7.93 0.32 0.40
CA LEU A 80 -9.30 0.76 0.16
C LEU A 80 -10.16 -0.41 -0.34
N TRP A 81 -11.46 -0.37 -0.07
CA TRP A 81 -12.42 -1.26 -0.73
C TRP A 81 -13.76 -0.55 -0.93
N ASN A 82 -14.24 -0.54 -2.17
CA ASN A 82 -15.52 0.06 -2.58
C ASN A 82 -16.72 -0.89 -2.42
N GLY A 83 -16.53 -2.05 -1.80
CA GLY A 83 -17.56 -3.09 -1.67
C GLY A 83 -17.79 -3.93 -2.93
N ARG A 84 -17.04 -3.69 -4.02
CA ARG A 84 -17.23 -4.33 -5.33
C ARG A 84 -15.96 -4.96 -5.88
N ASP A 85 -14.80 -4.37 -5.60
CA ASP A 85 -13.54 -4.86 -6.12
C ASP A 85 -13.25 -6.29 -5.62
N PRO A 86 -12.70 -7.16 -6.47
CA PRO A 86 -12.40 -8.55 -6.09
C PRO A 86 -11.18 -8.66 -5.16
N ILE A 87 -10.48 -7.56 -4.93
CA ILE A 87 -9.32 -7.44 -4.06
C ILE A 87 -9.31 -6.06 -3.38
N LEU A 88 -8.58 -5.95 -2.27
CA LEU A 88 -8.27 -4.64 -1.69
C LEU A 88 -7.45 -3.79 -2.66
N LYS A 89 -7.81 -2.51 -2.76
CA LYS A 89 -7.03 -1.53 -3.52
C LYS A 89 -5.93 -0.96 -2.63
N GLU A 90 -4.80 -1.66 -2.62
CA GLU A 90 -3.63 -1.39 -1.76
C GLU A 90 -2.37 -0.99 -2.55
N ARG A 91 -2.39 -1.17 -3.87
CA ARG A 91 -1.31 -0.84 -4.80
C ARG A 91 -1.87 -0.43 -6.16
N LEU A 92 -1.07 0.27 -6.96
CA LEU A 92 -1.49 0.70 -8.28
C LEU A 92 -1.44 -0.46 -9.28
N PHE A 93 -2.48 -0.55 -10.09
CA PHE A 93 -2.53 -1.47 -11.23
C PHE A 93 -1.88 -0.87 -12.46
N GLY A 94 -1.34 -1.74 -13.31
CA GLY A 94 -0.78 -1.36 -14.59
C GLY A 94 -0.64 -2.57 -15.49
N LEU A 95 -0.31 -2.28 -16.75
CA LEU A 95 -0.03 -3.26 -17.79
C LEU A 95 1.46 -3.55 -17.81
N THR A 96 1.80 -4.81 -18.10
CA THR A 96 3.17 -5.19 -18.41
C THR A 96 3.55 -4.73 -19.83
N GLY A 97 4.84 -4.78 -20.16
CA GLY A 97 5.31 -4.42 -21.50
C GLY A 97 4.72 -5.26 -22.64
N SER A 98 4.24 -6.49 -22.35
CA SER A 98 3.55 -7.34 -23.33
C SER A 98 2.04 -7.14 -23.36
N GLU A 99 1.49 -6.38 -22.41
CA GLU A 99 0.06 -6.09 -22.29
C GLU A 99 -0.33 -4.74 -22.85
N GLY A 100 0.54 -3.73 -22.73
CA GLY A 100 0.33 -2.42 -23.32
C GLY A 100 0.83 -2.33 -24.76
N ASN A 101 0.09 -1.64 -25.62
CA ASN A 101 0.46 -1.39 -27.01
C ASN A 101 1.66 -0.43 -27.16
N HIS A 102 1.96 0.35 -26.12
CA HIS A 102 3.13 1.23 -26.00
C HIS A 102 4.09 0.85 -24.86
N GLY A 103 3.91 -0.34 -24.25
CA GLY A 103 4.78 -0.85 -23.19
C GLY A 103 4.11 -0.87 -21.82
N GLU A 104 4.90 -0.69 -20.76
CA GLU A 104 4.38 -0.63 -19.40
C GLU A 104 3.55 0.64 -19.19
N ASP A 105 2.41 0.48 -18.52
CA ASP A 105 1.43 1.56 -18.44
C ASP A 105 0.58 1.46 -17.16
N VAL A 106 0.58 2.51 -16.35
CA VAL A 106 -0.17 2.54 -15.08
C VAL A 106 -1.60 2.99 -15.37
N LYS A 107 -2.58 2.14 -15.04
CA LYS A 107 -4.00 2.37 -15.36
C LYS A 107 -4.76 2.97 -14.19
N GLU A 108 -4.19 3.99 -13.57
CA GLU A 108 -4.69 4.60 -12.34
C GLU A 108 -4.58 6.12 -12.40
N TYR A 109 -5.47 6.83 -11.69
CA TYR A 109 -5.40 8.28 -11.57
C TYR A 109 -5.01 8.71 -10.16
N TYR A 110 -3.80 9.24 -10.04
CA TYR A 110 -3.21 9.68 -8.79
C TYR A 110 -2.25 10.84 -9.00
N PHE A 111 -2.06 11.64 -7.94
CA PHE A 111 -1.33 12.89 -8.03
C PHE A 111 -0.55 13.16 -6.75
N TYR A 112 0.75 13.44 -6.87
CA TYR A 112 1.54 14.06 -5.80
C TYR A 112 1.24 15.55 -5.80
N LEU A 113 0.58 16.03 -4.74
CA LEU A 113 0.09 17.41 -4.67
C LEU A 113 1.09 18.34 -3.98
N ASP A 114 1.78 17.86 -2.95
CA ASP A 114 2.78 18.64 -2.21
C ASP A 114 3.77 17.73 -1.48
N SER A 115 5.02 18.17 -1.35
CA SER A 115 6.01 17.59 -0.45
C SER A 115 7.13 18.58 -0.16
N THR A 116 7.31 18.91 1.11
CA THR A 116 8.49 19.65 1.57
C THR A 116 9.79 18.83 1.42
N PRO A 117 10.97 19.46 1.24
CA PRO A 117 12.27 18.76 1.14
C PRO A 117 12.64 17.85 2.33
N THR A 118 12.11 18.12 3.51
CA THR A 118 12.29 17.29 4.71
C THR A 118 11.15 16.29 4.93
N HIS A 119 10.19 16.23 4.00
CA HIS A 119 8.94 15.48 4.13
C HIS A 119 8.20 15.80 5.44
N SER A 120 8.33 17.03 5.92
CA SER A 120 7.63 17.52 7.12
C SER A 120 6.14 17.78 6.84
N TYR A 121 5.80 18.01 5.58
CA TYR A 121 4.45 17.92 5.03
C TYR A 121 4.49 17.18 3.68
N MET A 122 3.51 16.31 3.44
CA MET A 122 3.27 15.59 2.19
C MET A 122 1.77 15.49 1.92
N LYS A 123 1.36 15.57 0.65
CA LYS A 123 -0.03 15.46 0.22
C LYS A 123 -0.16 14.67 -1.08
N TYR A 124 -1.05 13.68 -1.07
CA TYR A 124 -1.34 12.79 -2.19
C TYR A 124 -2.84 12.76 -2.46
N LEU A 125 -3.24 12.60 -3.72
CA LEU A 125 -4.62 12.36 -4.14
C LEU A 125 -4.69 11.08 -4.96
N TYR A 126 -5.60 10.18 -4.57
CA TYR A 126 -6.00 9.02 -5.36
C TYR A 126 -7.46 9.16 -5.81
N LYS A 127 -7.76 8.81 -7.06
CA LYS A 127 -9.13 8.75 -7.58
C LYS A 127 -9.56 7.29 -7.67
N TYR A 128 -10.51 6.90 -6.82
CA TYR A 128 -10.95 5.51 -6.71
C TYR A 128 -12.39 5.33 -7.23
N PRO A 129 -12.61 4.51 -8.28
CA PRO A 129 -13.96 4.23 -8.80
C PRO A 129 -14.90 3.61 -7.77
N GLN A 130 -16.20 3.97 -7.85
CA GLN A 130 -17.25 3.29 -7.08
C GLN A 130 -17.65 1.95 -7.70
N ALA A 131 -17.48 1.82 -9.02
CA ALA A 131 -17.67 0.56 -9.73
C ALA A 131 -16.49 -0.40 -9.50
N GLU A 132 -16.70 -1.68 -9.78
CA GLU A 132 -15.61 -2.67 -9.79
C GLU A 132 -14.51 -2.22 -10.75
N PHE A 133 -13.27 -2.26 -10.28
CA PHE A 133 -12.12 -1.85 -11.08
C PHE A 133 -11.93 -2.80 -12.29
N PRO A 134 -11.85 -2.28 -13.53
CA PRO A 134 -11.98 -3.08 -14.76
C PRO A 134 -10.65 -3.74 -15.20
N TYR A 135 -10.00 -4.49 -14.31
CA TYR A 135 -8.70 -5.14 -14.55
C TYR A 135 -8.64 -5.93 -15.86
N GLY A 136 -9.63 -6.81 -16.07
CA GLY A 136 -9.67 -7.70 -17.24
C GLY A 136 -9.90 -6.95 -18.55
N THR A 137 -10.79 -5.95 -18.54
CA THR A 137 -11.07 -5.12 -19.72
C THR A 137 -9.83 -4.34 -20.14
N LEU A 138 -9.14 -3.70 -19.19
CA LEU A 138 -7.90 -2.95 -19.45
C LEU A 138 -6.84 -3.82 -20.13
N VAL A 139 -6.62 -5.04 -19.64
CA VAL A 139 -5.65 -5.98 -20.21
C VAL A 139 -6.10 -6.46 -21.59
N ALA A 140 -7.36 -6.89 -21.72
CA ALA A 140 -7.87 -7.48 -22.97
C ALA A 140 -7.89 -6.47 -24.12
N GLU A 141 -8.29 -5.24 -23.84
CA GLU A 141 -8.40 -4.19 -24.84
C GLU A 141 -7.02 -3.67 -25.28
N ASN A 142 -6.09 -3.45 -24.36
CA ASN A 142 -4.75 -3.01 -24.74
C ASN A 142 -3.96 -4.08 -25.50
N ARG A 143 -4.10 -5.38 -25.16
CA ARG A 143 -3.48 -6.49 -25.92
C ARG A 143 -3.96 -6.59 -27.37
N ARG A 144 -5.17 -6.11 -27.69
CA ARG A 144 -5.74 -6.16 -29.05
C ARG A 144 -5.24 -5.02 -29.94
N ARG A 145 -4.67 -3.97 -29.34
CA ARG A 145 -4.21 -2.77 -30.04
C ARG A 145 -2.79 -2.96 -30.53
N ASP A 146 -2.49 -2.35 -31.67
CA ASP A 146 -1.12 -2.26 -32.16
C ASP A 146 -0.48 -0.93 -31.72
N ARG A 147 0.81 -0.76 -32.05
CA ARG A 147 1.58 0.44 -31.73
C ARG A 147 1.05 1.73 -32.38
N HIS A 148 0.13 1.63 -33.34
CA HIS A 148 -0.42 2.78 -34.06
C HIS A 148 -1.76 3.25 -33.49
N ALA A 149 -2.46 2.39 -32.75
CA ALA A 149 -3.65 2.75 -31.99
C ALA A 149 -3.28 3.56 -30.72
N PRO A 150 -4.18 4.46 -30.25
CA PRO A 150 -4.04 5.07 -28.94
C PRO A 150 -4.19 4.03 -27.82
N GLU A 151 -3.57 4.30 -26.67
CA GLU A 151 -3.75 3.53 -25.43
C GLU A 151 -5.24 3.54 -25.03
N PHE A 152 -5.71 2.43 -24.45
CA PHE A 152 -7.03 2.36 -23.84
C PHE A 152 -6.90 2.60 -22.35
N GLU A 153 -7.45 3.71 -21.89
CA GLU A 153 -7.28 4.20 -20.54
C GLU A 153 -8.41 3.79 -19.60
N LEU A 154 -8.14 3.90 -18.29
CA LEU A 154 -9.16 3.63 -17.28
C LEU A 154 -10.42 4.48 -17.48
N ILE A 155 -10.29 5.74 -17.91
CA ILE A 155 -11.45 6.60 -18.20
C ILE A 155 -12.32 6.07 -19.35
N ASP A 156 -11.72 5.37 -20.33
CA ASP A 156 -12.45 4.84 -21.50
C ASP A 156 -13.33 3.64 -21.14
N THR A 157 -13.15 3.06 -19.96
CA THR A 157 -13.95 1.93 -19.47
C THR A 157 -15.33 2.34 -18.94
N GLY A 158 -15.55 3.64 -18.73
CA GLY A 158 -16.72 4.17 -18.04
C GLY A 158 -16.65 4.09 -16.51
N ALA A 159 -15.52 3.68 -15.93
CA ALA A 159 -15.35 3.56 -14.46
C ALA A 159 -15.56 4.88 -13.70
N PHE A 160 -15.51 6.02 -14.39
CA PHE A 160 -15.71 7.37 -13.83
C PHE A 160 -16.99 8.04 -14.32
N ASP A 161 -17.87 7.33 -15.03
CA ASP A 161 -19.11 7.88 -15.56
C ASP A 161 -19.98 8.46 -14.44
N GLU A 162 -20.69 9.55 -14.73
CA GLU A 162 -21.55 10.27 -13.78
C GLU A 162 -20.82 10.75 -12.51
N ASP A 163 -19.51 10.98 -12.59
CA ASP A 163 -18.66 11.36 -11.45
C ASP A 163 -18.67 10.33 -10.30
N ARG A 164 -18.96 9.05 -10.59
CA ARG A 164 -19.06 7.97 -9.60
C ARG A 164 -17.71 7.44 -9.14
N TYR A 165 -16.98 8.28 -8.41
CA TYR A 165 -15.70 7.96 -7.80
C TYR A 165 -15.51 8.68 -6.46
N PHE A 166 -14.48 8.28 -5.74
CA PHE A 166 -14.00 8.94 -4.53
C PHE A 166 -12.70 9.69 -4.83
N ASP A 167 -12.63 10.95 -4.42
CA ASP A 167 -11.33 11.61 -4.21
C ASP A 167 -10.83 11.24 -2.82
N VAL A 168 -9.70 10.55 -2.74
CA VAL A 168 -9.07 10.15 -1.48
C VAL A 168 -7.76 10.91 -1.31
N VAL A 169 -7.78 11.90 -0.42
CA VAL A 169 -6.62 12.72 -0.09
C VAL A 169 -5.93 12.16 1.14
N VAL A 170 -4.62 11.90 1.04
CA VAL A 170 -3.78 11.47 2.16
C VAL A 170 -2.76 12.56 2.45
N GLU A 171 -2.72 12.99 3.71
CA GLU A 171 -1.79 14.01 4.19
C GLU A 171 -0.96 13.49 5.35
N TYR A 172 0.32 13.83 5.32
CA TYR A 172 1.26 13.58 6.41
C TYR A 172 1.80 14.90 6.92
N ALA A 173 1.85 15.08 8.24
CA ALA A 173 2.43 16.26 8.88
C ALA A 173 3.29 15.85 10.07
N LYS A 174 4.53 16.34 10.13
CA LYS A 174 5.48 16.03 11.21
C LYS A 174 5.49 17.11 12.28
N ALA A 175 5.19 16.72 13.52
CA ALA A 175 5.46 17.54 14.69
C ALA A 175 6.94 17.45 15.10
N ALA A 176 7.53 16.26 14.96
CA ALA A 176 8.95 15.97 15.20
C ALA A 176 9.45 14.89 14.21
N PRO A 177 10.75 14.57 14.15
CA PRO A 177 11.28 13.60 13.19
C PRO A 177 10.60 12.22 13.20
N ASP A 178 10.18 11.73 14.36
CA ASP A 178 9.49 10.43 14.55
C ASP A 178 8.03 10.59 15.01
N ASP A 179 7.46 11.80 14.94
CA ASP A 179 6.09 12.10 15.34
C ASP A 179 5.33 12.66 14.13
N ILE A 180 4.47 11.81 13.56
CA ILE A 180 3.84 12.00 12.26
C ILE A 180 2.32 11.82 12.43
N LEU A 181 1.58 12.87 12.12
CA LEU A 181 0.13 12.80 11.96
C LEU A 181 -0.19 12.39 10.52
N VAL A 182 -1.15 11.47 10.38
CA VAL A 182 -1.71 11.06 9.10
C VAL A 182 -3.19 11.44 9.08
N ARG A 183 -3.63 12.06 7.99
CA ARG A 183 -5.03 12.37 7.76
C ARG A 183 -5.46 11.83 6.41
N VAL A 184 -6.52 11.02 6.41
CA VAL A 184 -7.17 10.52 5.20
C VAL A 184 -8.52 11.22 5.07
N THR A 185 -8.76 11.90 3.95
CA THR A 185 -10.04 12.54 3.64
C THR A 185 -10.60 11.92 2.37
N ALA A 186 -11.72 11.21 2.48
CA ALA A 186 -12.43 10.65 1.33
C ALA A 186 -13.66 11.52 1.00
N THR A 187 -13.76 11.97 -0.26
CA THR A 187 -14.89 12.73 -0.78
C THR A 187 -15.59 11.90 -1.85
N ASN A 188 -16.84 11.51 -1.59
CA ASN A 188 -17.70 10.95 -2.62
C ASN A 188 -18.07 12.05 -3.63
N ARG A 189 -17.69 11.87 -4.91
CA ARG A 189 -18.01 12.80 -6.00
C ARG A 189 -19.31 12.46 -6.71
N GLY A 190 -19.79 11.22 -6.53
CA GLY A 190 -20.97 10.72 -7.20
C GLY A 190 -22.27 11.32 -6.65
N PRO A 191 -23.38 11.20 -7.40
CA PRO A 191 -24.67 11.75 -7.04
C PRO A 191 -25.36 11.03 -5.88
N GLU A 192 -24.95 9.79 -5.59
CA GLU A 192 -25.56 8.90 -4.61
C GLU A 192 -24.57 8.55 -3.49
N ALA A 193 -25.10 8.24 -2.30
CA ALA A 193 -24.29 7.69 -1.22
C ALA A 193 -23.68 6.35 -1.65
N ALA A 194 -22.38 6.17 -1.41
CA ALA A 194 -21.64 4.97 -1.75
C ALA A 194 -20.77 4.56 -0.55
N GLU A 195 -20.66 3.26 -0.32
CA GLU A 195 -19.82 2.71 0.74
C GLU A 195 -18.34 2.74 0.33
N LEU A 196 -17.48 3.07 1.28
CA LEU A 196 -16.03 2.99 1.13
C LEU A 196 -15.43 2.56 2.46
N GLN A 197 -14.65 1.48 2.42
CA GLN A 197 -13.87 1.03 3.55
C GLN A 197 -12.44 1.57 3.41
N LEU A 198 -11.95 2.21 4.47
CA LEU A 198 -10.60 2.74 4.58
C LEU A 198 -9.80 1.85 5.52
N LEU A 199 -8.67 1.33 5.03
CA LEU A 199 -7.80 0.43 5.79
C LEU A 199 -6.36 0.97 5.75
N PRO A 200 -6.02 1.97 6.59
CA PRO A 200 -4.62 2.32 6.80
C PRO A 200 -3.87 1.12 7.38
N THR A 201 -2.87 0.64 6.66
CA THR A 201 -2.17 -0.62 6.97
C THR A 201 -0.75 -0.32 7.39
N LEU A 202 -0.34 -0.82 8.56
CA LEU A 202 1.02 -0.75 9.08
C LEU A 202 1.66 -2.13 9.00
N TRP A 203 2.87 -2.26 8.45
CA TRP A 203 3.57 -3.53 8.39
C TRP A 203 5.08 -3.37 8.40
N TYR A 204 5.78 -4.41 8.89
CA TYR A 204 7.22 -4.52 8.68
C TYR A 204 7.53 -5.26 7.39
N ARG A 205 8.54 -4.77 6.65
CA ARG A 205 9.07 -5.49 5.48
C ARG A 205 9.60 -6.85 5.91
N ASN A 206 9.22 -7.89 5.18
CA ASN A 206 9.67 -9.25 5.48
C ASN A 206 11.14 -9.45 5.10
N THR A 207 12.06 -9.16 6.02
CA THR A 207 13.50 -9.44 5.86
C THR A 207 13.89 -10.81 6.44
N TRP A 208 13.25 -11.21 7.53
CA TRP A 208 13.57 -12.41 8.31
C TRP A 208 13.50 -13.71 7.50
N THR A 209 12.58 -13.79 6.53
CA THR A 209 12.48 -14.96 5.63
C THR A 209 13.74 -15.15 4.78
N TRP A 210 14.47 -14.07 4.51
CA TRP A 210 15.58 -14.06 3.56
C TRP A 210 16.96 -14.09 4.21
N ASP A 211 17.13 -13.36 5.30
CA ASP A 211 18.43 -13.14 5.94
C ASP A 211 18.54 -13.70 7.37
N GLY A 212 17.45 -14.27 7.90
CA GLY A 212 17.42 -14.83 9.26
C GLY A 212 17.45 -13.78 10.37
N SER A 213 17.17 -12.50 10.05
CA SER A 213 17.00 -11.45 11.05
C SER A 213 15.86 -11.73 12.04
N ASP A 214 15.94 -11.12 13.22
CA ASP A 214 14.88 -11.20 14.22
C ASP A 214 13.57 -10.64 13.64
N ARG A 215 12.48 -11.40 13.79
CA ARG A 215 11.15 -10.97 13.35
C ARG A 215 10.66 -9.82 14.25
N PRO A 216 10.30 -8.66 13.68
CA PRO A 216 9.63 -7.60 14.43
C PRO A 216 8.20 -8.01 14.76
N THR A 217 7.55 -7.31 15.67
CA THR A 217 6.18 -7.62 16.09
C THR A 217 5.30 -6.40 15.97
N LEU A 218 4.04 -6.62 15.59
CA LEU A 218 2.92 -5.70 15.75
C LEU A 218 1.86 -6.38 16.62
N SER A 219 1.28 -5.63 17.54
CA SER A 219 0.21 -6.12 18.40
C SER A 219 -0.74 -4.99 18.78
N ALA A 220 -1.97 -5.34 19.16
CA ALA A 220 -2.85 -4.38 19.80
C ALA A 220 -2.17 -3.83 21.08
N GLY A 221 -2.03 -2.51 21.13
CA GLY A 221 -1.58 -1.79 22.31
C GLY A 221 -2.71 -1.58 23.31
N GLY A 222 -2.41 -0.89 24.41
CA GLY A 222 -3.44 -0.49 25.36
C GLY A 222 -4.42 0.51 24.74
N ASP A 223 -5.72 0.22 24.79
CA ASP A 223 -6.77 1.16 24.40
C ASP A 223 -6.73 2.38 25.35
N THR A 224 -6.68 3.56 24.74
CA THR A 224 -6.65 4.84 25.48
C THR A 224 -8.06 5.41 25.70
N GLY A 225 -9.09 4.71 25.23
CA GLY A 225 -10.50 5.12 25.22
C GLY A 225 -10.87 6.02 24.04
N ALA A 226 -9.92 6.82 23.53
CA ALA A 226 -10.09 7.68 22.36
C ALA A 226 -9.45 7.12 21.07
N HIS A 227 -8.50 6.20 21.23
CA HIS A 227 -7.75 5.62 20.11
C HIS A 227 -7.54 4.12 20.31
N ALA A 228 -7.77 3.36 19.24
CA ALA A 228 -7.18 2.02 19.12
C ALA A 228 -5.68 2.20 18.82
N VAL A 229 -4.84 1.34 19.39
CA VAL A 229 -3.39 1.47 19.29
C VAL A 229 -2.80 0.20 18.70
N ILE A 230 -1.91 0.33 17.73
CA ILE A 230 -1.02 -0.75 17.29
C ILE A 230 0.38 -0.44 17.83
N ALA A 231 0.93 -1.33 18.64
CA ALA A 231 2.29 -1.25 19.17
C ALA A 231 3.22 -2.16 18.37
N GLY A 232 4.34 -1.59 17.93
CA GLY A 232 5.36 -2.29 17.14
C GLY A 232 6.72 -2.31 17.84
N ALA A 233 7.46 -3.41 17.67
CA ALA A 233 8.83 -3.54 18.15
C ALA A 233 9.75 -4.12 17.07
N HIS A 234 10.87 -3.44 16.84
CA HIS A 234 11.89 -3.86 15.90
C HIS A 234 13.28 -3.59 16.47
N ALA A 235 14.19 -4.57 16.39
CA ALA A 235 15.48 -4.57 17.09
C ALA A 235 16.29 -3.26 16.93
N SER A 236 16.43 -2.73 15.71
CA SER A 236 17.20 -1.50 15.44
C SER A 236 16.37 -0.21 15.32
N LEU A 237 15.06 -0.30 15.09
CA LEU A 237 14.20 0.88 14.95
C LEU A 237 13.60 1.29 16.31
N GLY A 238 13.55 0.35 17.26
CA GLY A 238 12.93 0.51 18.56
C GLY A 238 11.42 0.35 18.50
N ALA A 239 10.77 0.69 19.62
CA ALA A 239 9.32 0.66 19.73
C ALA A 239 8.66 1.78 18.93
N ARG A 240 7.51 1.50 18.31
CA ARG A 240 6.68 2.45 17.55
C ARG A 240 5.21 2.20 17.85
N TRP A 241 4.39 3.23 17.62
CA TRP A 241 2.96 3.17 17.85
C TRP A 241 2.21 3.85 16.72
N LEU A 242 1.09 3.27 16.32
CA LEU A 242 0.07 3.92 15.51
C LEU A 242 -1.17 4.11 16.37
N TYR A 243 -1.62 5.36 16.48
CA TYR A 243 -2.83 5.73 17.21
C TYR A 243 -3.93 6.00 16.19
N CYS A 244 -4.99 5.19 16.24
CA CYS A 244 -6.12 5.27 15.32
C CYS A 244 -7.30 5.95 16.00
N GLU A 245 -7.66 7.15 15.56
CA GLU A 245 -8.80 7.92 16.08
C GLU A 245 -10.13 7.16 15.90
N GLY A 246 -11.00 7.22 16.91
CA GLY A 246 -12.35 6.62 16.84
C GLY A 246 -12.42 5.13 17.17
N ALA A 247 -11.32 4.56 17.68
CA ALA A 247 -11.20 3.15 18.07
C ALA A 247 -11.71 2.15 17.01
N PRO A 248 -11.18 2.20 15.77
CA PRO A 248 -11.58 1.26 14.72
C PRO A 248 -11.20 -0.18 15.08
N GLU A 249 -11.86 -1.12 14.42
CA GLU A 249 -11.48 -2.54 14.48
C GLU A 249 -10.04 -2.72 13.98
N LEU A 250 -9.25 -3.49 14.72
CA LEU A 250 -7.87 -3.81 14.37
C LEU A 250 -7.79 -5.24 13.83
N LEU A 251 -7.28 -5.37 12.61
CA LEU A 251 -7.05 -6.65 11.93
C LEU A 251 -5.56 -6.94 11.88
N PHE A 252 -5.17 -8.18 12.15
CA PHE A 252 -3.77 -8.60 12.15
C PHE A 252 -3.55 -9.83 11.28
N ALA A 253 -2.43 -9.82 10.56
CA ALA A 253 -1.94 -10.90 9.72
C ALA A 253 -0.42 -10.75 9.59
N GLU A 254 0.24 -11.84 9.25
CA GLU A 254 1.67 -11.91 8.98
C GLU A 254 1.96 -11.40 7.56
N ASN A 255 3.04 -10.62 7.39
CA ASN A 255 3.57 -10.30 6.06
C ASN A 255 4.34 -11.49 5.44
N ASP A 256 3.82 -12.71 5.58
CA ASP A 256 4.40 -13.95 5.06
C ASP A 256 3.71 -14.38 3.76
N THR A 257 4.47 -14.96 2.83
CA THR A 257 3.93 -15.42 1.54
C THR A 257 2.89 -16.52 1.73
N ASN A 258 1.74 -16.39 1.06
CA ASN A 258 0.73 -17.44 0.95
C ASN A 258 1.19 -18.53 -0.03
N GLY A 259 1.99 -19.47 0.50
CA GLY A 259 2.49 -20.62 -0.25
C GLY A 259 1.37 -21.55 -0.75
N GLN A 260 0.24 -21.62 -0.04
CA GLN A 260 -0.87 -22.47 -0.44
C GLN A 260 -1.51 -21.96 -1.73
N ARG A 261 -1.82 -20.66 -1.78
CA ARG A 261 -2.41 -20.03 -2.97
C ARG A 261 -1.45 -20.04 -4.16
N LEU A 262 -0.19 -19.68 -3.93
CA LEU A 262 0.75 -19.43 -5.02
C LEU A 262 1.45 -20.69 -5.53
N PHE A 263 1.71 -21.66 -4.65
CA PHE A 263 2.59 -22.80 -4.95
C PHE A 263 1.96 -24.15 -4.58
N GLY A 264 0.74 -24.17 -4.04
CA GLY A 264 0.12 -25.40 -3.53
C GLY A 264 0.85 -26.01 -2.32
N LEU A 265 1.68 -25.21 -1.63
CA LEU A 265 2.47 -25.65 -0.47
C LEU A 265 1.78 -25.24 0.82
N ALA A 266 1.89 -26.06 1.87
CA ALA A 266 1.35 -25.66 3.18
C ALA A 266 2.03 -24.37 3.66
N ASN A 267 1.24 -23.43 4.17
CA ASN A 267 1.76 -22.21 4.78
C ASN A 267 2.52 -22.57 6.07
N ALA A 268 3.65 -21.91 6.31
CA ALA A 268 4.45 -22.11 7.52
C ALA A 268 3.72 -21.65 8.79
N ARG A 269 2.81 -20.68 8.65
CA ARG A 269 1.98 -20.10 9.70
C ARG A 269 0.59 -19.77 9.14
N PRO A 270 -0.45 -19.71 9.99
CA PRO A 270 -1.74 -19.14 9.60
C PRO A 270 -1.63 -17.62 9.36
N TYR A 271 -2.71 -17.01 8.89
CA TYR A 271 -2.87 -15.55 8.76
C TYR A 271 -1.82 -14.89 7.84
N VAL A 272 -1.55 -15.47 6.67
CA VAL A 272 -0.58 -14.98 5.67
C VAL A 272 -0.99 -13.64 5.01
N LYS A 273 -0.12 -13.05 4.17
CA LYS A 273 -0.22 -11.68 3.65
C LYS A 273 -1.60 -11.25 3.12
N ASP A 274 -2.30 -12.12 2.39
CA ASP A 274 -3.63 -11.84 1.80
C ASP A 274 -4.82 -12.14 2.73
N SER A 275 -4.55 -12.43 4.01
CA SER A 275 -5.60 -12.75 4.99
C SER A 275 -6.55 -11.59 5.28
N ILE A 276 -6.03 -10.37 5.35
CA ILE A 276 -6.87 -9.16 5.53
C ILE A 276 -7.76 -8.96 4.30
N ASN A 277 -7.25 -9.24 3.09
CA ASN A 277 -8.07 -9.23 1.88
C ASN A 277 -9.23 -10.23 1.99
N ASP A 278 -8.96 -11.44 2.47
CA ASP A 278 -9.98 -12.48 2.58
C ASP A 278 -11.01 -12.21 3.69
N TYR A 279 -10.60 -11.53 4.77
CA TYR A 279 -11.50 -11.04 5.79
C TYR A 279 -12.48 -10.00 5.24
N VAL A 280 -11.93 -8.98 4.57
CA VAL A 280 -12.70 -7.81 4.12
C VAL A 280 -13.53 -8.12 2.88
N VAL A 281 -12.90 -8.69 1.85
CA VAL A 281 -13.53 -8.88 0.53
C VAL A 281 -14.36 -10.16 0.49
N ALA A 282 -13.86 -11.25 1.08
CA ALA A 282 -14.53 -12.55 1.06
C ALA A 282 -15.36 -12.85 2.32
N GLY A 283 -15.35 -11.95 3.31
CA GLY A 283 -16.12 -12.11 4.55
C GLY A 283 -15.65 -13.26 5.45
N ARG A 284 -14.41 -13.74 5.28
CA ARG A 284 -13.85 -14.86 6.07
C ARG A 284 -13.35 -14.36 7.41
N THR A 285 -14.24 -14.35 8.41
CA THR A 285 -13.95 -13.77 9.73
C THR A 285 -12.84 -14.50 10.50
N ASP A 286 -12.53 -15.75 10.13
CA ASP A 286 -11.46 -16.57 10.70
C ASP A 286 -10.11 -16.39 9.99
N ALA A 287 -10.03 -15.53 8.97
CA ALA A 287 -8.82 -15.33 8.18
C ALA A 287 -7.76 -14.47 8.88
N VAL A 288 -8.10 -13.69 9.91
CA VAL A 288 -7.17 -12.80 10.63
C VAL A 288 -6.82 -13.34 12.02
N ASN A 289 -5.69 -12.90 12.58
CA ASN A 289 -5.22 -13.39 13.88
C ASN A 289 -6.10 -12.88 15.03
N PRO A 290 -6.85 -13.75 15.74
CA PRO A 290 -7.72 -13.35 16.84
C PRO A 290 -6.93 -12.91 18.09
N GLU A 291 -5.65 -13.25 18.18
CA GLU A 291 -4.75 -12.79 19.26
C GLU A 291 -4.31 -11.32 19.08
N GLN A 292 -4.77 -10.66 18.01
CA GLN A 292 -4.46 -9.27 17.69
C GLN A 292 -2.96 -8.98 17.67
N SER A 293 -2.22 -9.86 17.01
CA SER A 293 -0.77 -9.76 16.80
C SER A 293 -0.35 -10.31 15.44
N GLY A 294 0.82 -9.87 14.94
CA GLY A 294 1.42 -10.30 13.67
C GLY A 294 2.71 -9.58 13.35
#